data_AF-A0A239HT36-F1
#
_entry.id   AF-A0A239HT36-F1
#
_cell.length_a   1.000
_cell.length_b   1.000
_cell.length_c   1.000
_cell.angle_alpha   90.00
_cell.angle_beta   90.00
_cell.angle_gamma   90.00
#
_symmetry.space_group_name_H-M   'P 1'
#
loop_
_entity.id
_entity.type
_entity.pdbx_description
1 polymer ?
#
loop_
_entity_poly.entity_id
_entity_poly.type
_entity_poly.pdbx_seq_one_letter_code
_entity_poly.pdbx_strand_id
1 'polypeptide(L)'
;MSIETGMPEVPRFAMYSGCVLDQLSWQIQRSGLLTATARLVAQGEAIATTTGAGTPADLALKRFGHFNGAISRNGSALGNVVSAEITYANTLDRIETIRSDGKIDGADPSIAALTGRIEVRFADSTLVSQAINGDPCEISFAYVLPSGESFTFTVHAVYLPRPRIEISGPQGVQATFDWQAAKAASPARMCTATLINDIEAY
;
A
#
# COMPACT_ATOMS: atom_id res chain seq x y z
N MET A 1 16.37 -11.40 2.29
CA MET A 1 16.12 -11.15 0.85
C MET A 1 17.26 -10.32 0.29
N SER A 2 17.62 -10.51 -0.98
CA SER A 2 18.59 -9.68 -1.71
C SER A 2 18.02 -9.29 -3.06
N ILE A 3 18.34 -8.09 -3.55
CA ILE A 3 17.84 -7.54 -4.82
C ILE A 3 19.04 -6.99 -5.60
N GLU A 4 19.16 -7.36 -6.87
CA GLU A 4 20.16 -6.80 -7.76
C GLU A 4 19.53 -5.76 -8.70
N THR A 5 20.16 -4.59 -8.84
CA THR A 5 19.88 -3.67 -9.93
C THR A 5 21.05 -3.68 -10.91
N GLY A 6 20.80 -4.18 -12.12
CA GLY A 6 21.79 -4.26 -13.19
C GLY A 6 21.64 -3.14 -14.22
N MET A 7 22.76 -2.56 -14.66
CA MET A 7 22.87 -1.72 -15.84
C MET A 7 23.79 -2.42 -16.84
N PRO A 8 23.29 -3.29 -17.73
CA PRO A 8 24.17 -4.10 -18.59
C PRO A 8 25.01 -3.26 -19.57
N GLU A 9 24.48 -2.12 -20.01
CA GLU A 9 25.18 -1.18 -20.91
C GLU A 9 26.37 -0.48 -20.24
N VAL A 10 26.34 -0.36 -18.91
CA VAL A 10 27.39 0.23 -18.08
C VAL A 10 27.67 -0.78 -16.97
N PRO A 11 28.62 -1.74 -17.14
CA PRO A 11 28.69 -3.01 -16.42
C PRO A 11 28.77 -2.80 -14.90
N ARG A 12 27.59 -2.61 -14.31
CA ARG A 12 27.37 -2.21 -12.94
C ARG A 12 26.15 -2.99 -12.47
N PHE A 13 26.40 -3.89 -11.55
CA PHE A 13 25.41 -4.75 -10.93
C PHE A 13 25.51 -4.51 -9.43
N ALA A 14 24.52 -3.81 -8.90
CA ALA A 14 24.45 -3.44 -7.50
C ALA A 14 23.57 -4.43 -6.75
N MET A 15 24.20 -5.28 -5.93
CA MET A 15 23.53 -6.26 -5.09
C MET A 15 23.22 -5.67 -3.71
N TYR A 16 21.95 -5.39 -3.44
CA TYR A 16 21.46 -4.98 -2.14
C TYR A 16 21.11 -6.22 -1.32
N SER A 17 21.80 -6.43 -0.20
CA SER A 17 21.61 -7.60 0.66
C SER A 17 20.86 -7.24 1.93
N GLY A 18 20.10 -8.18 2.48
CA GLY A 18 19.35 -7.97 3.73
C GLY A 18 18.19 -6.99 3.56
N CYS A 19 17.56 -6.96 2.38
CA CYS A 19 16.42 -6.09 2.11
C CYS A 19 15.22 -6.46 2.99
N VAL A 20 14.66 -5.46 3.67
CA VAL A 20 13.43 -5.53 4.46
C VAL A 20 12.46 -4.43 4.02
N LEU A 21 11.16 -4.71 4.02
CA LEU A 21 10.12 -3.78 3.58
C LEU A 21 9.82 -2.77 4.69
N ASP A 22 9.99 -1.48 4.41
CA ASP A 22 9.62 -0.39 5.31
C ASP A 22 8.20 0.11 5.05
N GLN A 23 7.83 0.31 3.79
CA GLN A 23 6.54 0.88 3.44
C GLN A 23 5.98 0.27 2.16
N LEU A 24 4.67 0.04 2.13
CA LEU A 24 3.90 -0.26 0.94
C LEU A 24 2.81 0.80 0.77
N SER A 25 2.74 1.45 -0.40
CA SER A 25 1.70 2.44 -0.68
C SER A 25 1.19 2.37 -2.11
N TRP A 26 -0.08 2.65 -2.32
CA TRP A 26 -0.68 2.77 -3.65
C TRP A 26 -1.89 3.68 -3.65
N GLN A 27 -2.27 4.12 -4.85
CA GLN A 27 -3.41 5.00 -5.06
C GLN A 27 -4.46 4.32 -5.96
N ILE A 28 -5.72 4.59 -5.67
CA ILE A 28 -6.89 4.29 -6.48
C ILE A 28 -7.40 5.62 -7.03
N GLN A 29 -7.61 5.68 -8.34
CA GLN A 29 -8.06 6.87 -9.05
C GLN A 29 -8.82 6.46 -10.30
N ARG A 30 -9.48 7.38 -11.00
CA ARG A 30 -10.34 7.04 -12.14
C ARG A 30 -9.59 6.50 -13.36
N SER A 31 -8.32 6.84 -13.54
CA SER A 31 -7.54 6.47 -14.73
C SER A 31 -6.05 6.32 -14.42
N GLY A 32 -5.28 5.79 -15.37
CA GLY A 32 -3.86 5.53 -15.21
C GLY A 32 -3.56 4.07 -14.86
N LEU A 33 -2.29 3.81 -14.56
CA LEU A 33 -1.82 2.48 -14.19
C LEU A 33 -1.80 2.35 -12.67
N LEU A 34 -2.57 1.40 -12.15
CA LEU A 34 -2.51 1.03 -10.74
C LEU A 34 -1.08 0.55 -10.44
N THR A 35 -0.42 1.29 -9.56
CA THR A 35 0.98 1.07 -9.22
C THR A 35 1.11 1.12 -7.71
N ALA A 36 1.69 0.06 -7.15
CA ALA A 36 2.13 0.05 -5.77
C ALA A 36 3.62 0.39 -5.70
N THR A 37 3.99 1.13 -4.66
CA THR A 37 5.37 1.49 -4.33
C THR A 37 5.76 0.76 -3.06
N ALA A 38 6.78 -0.08 -3.15
CA ALA A 38 7.43 -0.70 -2.00
C ALA A 38 8.74 0.02 -1.71
N ARG A 39 8.90 0.52 -0.48
CA ARG A 39 10.16 1.09 0.02
C ARG A 39 10.86 0.05 0.86
N LEU A 40 12.12 -0.22 0.54
CA LEU A 40 12.94 -1.22 1.24
C LEU A 40 14.18 -0.57 1.83
N VAL A 41 14.64 -1.15 2.93
CA VAL A 41 15.95 -0.86 3.54
C VAL A 41 16.83 -2.09 3.34
N ALA A 42 18.02 -1.90 2.77
CA ALA A 42 19.02 -2.94 2.63
C ALA A 42 20.10 -2.76 3.70
N GLN A 43 20.74 -3.86 4.09
CA GLN A 43 21.87 -3.83 5.01
C GLN A 43 23.10 -3.15 4.40
N GLY A 44 23.26 -3.32 3.09
CA GLY A 44 24.33 -2.71 2.32
C GLY A 44 24.28 -3.13 0.86
N GLU A 45 25.20 -2.56 0.08
CA GLU A 45 25.34 -2.78 -1.36
C GLU A 45 26.72 -3.39 -1.66
N ALA A 46 26.76 -4.33 -2.60
CA ALA A 46 28.00 -4.79 -3.22
C ALA A 46 27.90 -4.58 -4.74
N ILE A 47 28.89 -3.93 -5.34
CA ILE A 47 28.90 -3.59 -6.77
C ILE A 47 29.84 -4.54 -7.51
N ALA A 48 29.34 -5.15 -8.58
CA ALA A 48 30.11 -6.00 -9.48
C ALA A 48 29.99 -5.53 -10.94
N THR A 49 30.89 -6.03 -11.80
CA THR A 49 30.85 -5.80 -13.26
C THR A 49 30.13 -6.91 -14.02
N THR A 50 29.72 -7.97 -13.33
CA THR A 50 28.92 -9.07 -13.83
C THR A 50 27.75 -9.32 -12.89
N THR A 51 26.62 -9.74 -13.44
CA THR A 51 25.44 -10.10 -12.64
C THR A 51 25.72 -11.30 -11.73
N GLY A 52 25.30 -11.22 -10.47
CA GLY A 52 25.22 -12.35 -9.55
C GLY A 52 23.84 -13.02 -9.56
N ALA A 53 22.80 -12.33 -10.03
CA ALA A 53 21.44 -12.84 -10.14
C ALA A 53 21.15 -13.58 -11.46
N GLY A 54 22.02 -13.41 -12.48
CA GLY A 54 21.80 -13.93 -13.82
C GLY A 54 20.83 -13.07 -14.63
N THR A 55 20.31 -13.64 -15.72
CA THR A 55 19.32 -12.95 -16.56
C THR A 55 17.93 -13.09 -15.93
N PRO A 56 17.23 -11.98 -15.63
CA PRO A 56 15.86 -12.05 -15.15
C PRO A 56 14.95 -12.77 -16.16
N ALA A 57 14.10 -13.67 -15.67
CA ALA A 57 13.04 -14.24 -16.49
C ALA A 57 11.93 -13.21 -16.72
N ASP A 58 11.37 -13.19 -17.92
CA ASP A 58 10.19 -12.38 -18.20
C ASP A 58 8.99 -12.90 -17.41
N LEU A 59 8.31 -11.99 -16.71
CA LEU A 59 7.08 -12.30 -16.00
C LEU A 59 5.88 -11.73 -16.78
N ALA A 60 5.02 -12.61 -17.29
CA ALA A 60 3.78 -12.22 -17.93
C ALA A 60 2.78 -11.68 -16.89
N LEU A 61 2.71 -10.35 -16.76
CA LEU A 61 1.88 -9.69 -15.74
C LEU A 61 0.42 -9.55 -16.20
N LYS A 62 -0.50 -10.12 -15.41
CA LYS A 62 -1.90 -9.70 -15.41
C LYS A 62 -2.08 -8.58 -14.41
N ARG A 63 -2.41 -7.38 -14.88
CA ARG A 63 -2.53 -6.18 -14.05
C ARG A 63 -3.98 -5.88 -13.71
N PHE A 64 -4.24 -5.61 -12.43
CA PHE A 64 -5.47 -4.95 -12.03
C PHE A 64 -5.48 -3.50 -12.56
N GLY A 65 -6.59 -3.09 -13.17
CA GLY A 65 -6.84 -1.70 -13.52
C GLY A 65 -7.60 -0.99 -12.41
N HIS A 66 -7.58 0.35 -12.39
CA HIS A 66 -8.37 1.09 -11.42
C HIS A 66 -9.88 0.88 -11.58
N PHE A 67 -10.36 0.63 -12.80
CA PHE A 67 -11.77 0.34 -13.08
C PHE A 67 -12.25 -0.99 -12.47
N ASN A 68 -11.32 -1.88 -12.12
CA ASN A 68 -11.62 -3.12 -11.40
C ASN A 68 -11.78 -2.91 -9.89
N GLY A 69 -11.48 -1.70 -9.41
CA GLY A 69 -11.49 -1.35 -7.99
C GLY A 69 -12.90 -1.15 -7.44
N ALA A 70 -13.16 -1.72 -6.28
CA ALA A 70 -14.34 -1.45 -5.46
C ALA A 70 -13.91 -1.11 -4.04
N ILE A 71 -14.58 -0.13 -3.43
CA ILE A 71 -14.35 0.27 -2.05
C ILE A 71 -15.63 0.04 -1.29
N SER A 72 -15.56 -0.68 -0.17
CA SER A 72 -16.72 -0.91 0.69
C SER A 72 -16.41 -0.53 2.13
N ARG A 73 -17.46 -0.16 2.86
CA ARG A 73 -17.43 0.16 4.28
C ARG A 73 -18.44 -0.72 5.01
N ASN A 74 -17.96 -1.51 5.97
CA ASN A 74 -18.76 -2.51 6.69
C ASN A 74 -19.55 -3.42 5.72
N GLY A 75 -18.92 -3.84 4.61
CA GLY A 75 -19.52 -4.66 3.56
C GLY A 75 -20.46 -3.93 2.59
N SER A 76 -20.78 -2.65 2.81
CA SER A 76 -21.61 -1.86 1.89
C SER A 76 -20.75 -1.01 0.95
N ALA A 77 -21.08 -0.97 -0.34
CA ALA A 77 -20.28 -0.26 -1.33
C ALA A 77 -20.28 1.27 -1.10
N LEU A 78 -19.10 1.89 -1.16
CA LEU A 78 -18.94 3.34 -1.21
C LEU A 78 -18.94 3.80 -2.67
N GLY A 79 -20.12 4.11 -3.20
CA GLY A 79 -20.33 4.39 -4.63
C GLY A 79 -19.77 5.74 -5.12
N ASN A 80 -19.42 6.67 -4.23
CA ASN A 80 -19.08 8.05 -4.57
C ASN A 80 -17.59 8.38 -4.37
N VAL A 81 -16.70 7.38 -4.36
CA VAL A 81 -15.25 7.60 -4.17
C VAL A 81 -14.62 8.09 -5.47
N VAL A 82 -13.91 9.22 -5.39
CA VAL A 82 -13.15 9.84 -6.49
C VAL A 82 -11.74 9.26 -6.54
N SER A 83 -11.10 9.20 -5.37
CA SER A 83 -9.76 8.68 -5.19
C SER A 83 -9.58 8.09 -3.79
N ALA A 84 -8.64 7.17 -3.66
CA ALA A 84 -8.19 6.67 -2.36
C ALA A 84 -6.68 6.44 -2.38
N GLU A 85 -6.03 6.70 -1.26
CA GLU A 85 -4.62 6.39 -1.04
C GLU A 85 -4.51 5.46 0.17
N ILE A 86 -3.61 4.50 0.09
CA ILE A 86 -3.33 3.55 1.17
C ILE A 86 -1.83 3.53 1.38
N THR A 87 -1.40 3.64 2.64
CA THR A 87 -0.01 3.50 3.07
C THR A 87 0.07 2.61 4.30
N TYR A 88 0.78 1.49 4.18
CA TYR A 88 1.20 0.66 5.29
C TYR A 88 2.70 0.90 5.54
N ALA A 89 3.08 1.31 6.73
CA ALA A 89 4.46 1.57 7.12
C ALA A 89 4.83 0.72 8.34
N ASN A 90 5.95 0.01 8.27
CA ASN A 90 6.59 -0.66 9.42
C ASN A 90 7.44 0.30 10.24
N THR A 91 7.75 1.49 9.70
CA THR A 91 8.53 2.53 10.37
C THR A 91 9.87 1.99 10.88
N LEU A 92 10.64 1.36 10.00
CA LEU A 92 11.86 0.66 10.40
C LEU A 92 12.88 1.62 11.02
N ASP A 93 13.44 1.22 12.16
CA ASP A 93 14.58 1.91 12.78
C ASP A 93 15.89 1.30 12.28
N ARG A 94 16.81 2.13 11.81
CA ARG A 94 18.07 1.68 11.22
C ARG A 94 19.16 1.72 12.27
N ILE A 95 19.80 0.58 12.50
CA ILE A 95 20.86 0.44 13.49
C ILE A 95 22.20 0.71 12.83
N GLU A 96 22.67 1.96 12.89
CA GLU A 96 23.90 2.42 12.23
C GLU A 96 25.08 2.43 13.22
N THR A 97 25.60 1.24 13.56
CA THR A 97 26.82 1.11 14.39
C THR A 97 28.10 1.30 13.57
N ILE A 98 29.19 1.72 14.23
CA ILE A 98 30.51 1.79 13.59
C ILE A 98 30.99 0.38 13.26
N ARG A 99 31.06 0.07 11.96
CA ARG A 99 31.60 -1.18 11.42
C ARG A 99 32.63 -0.87 10.35
N SER A 100 33.66 -1.70 10.26
CA SER A 100 34.72 -1.56 9.25
C SER A 100 34.23 -1.77 7.81
N ASP A 101 33.06 -2.41 7.64
CA ASP A 101 32.43 -2.68 6.35
C ASP A 101 31.39 -1.62 5.93
N GLY A 102 31.14 -0.60 6.77
CA GLY A 102 30.22 0.50 6.47
C GLY A 102 28.73 0.11 6.36
N LYS A 103 28.35 -1.10 6.80
CA LYS A 103 26.97 -1.61 6.74
C LYS A 103 26.17 -1.25 7.99
N ILE A 104 24.85 -1.21 7.86
CA ILE A 104 23.97 -1.16 9.04
C ILE A 104 23.93 -2.52 9.72
N ASP A 105 23.77 -2.53 11.04
CA ASP A 105 23.74 -3.77 11.82
C ASP A 105 22.40 -4.50 11.63
N GLY A 106 21.32 -3.72 11.48
CA GLY A 106 19.98 -4.22 11.26
C GLY A 106 18.99 -3.10 10.96
N ALA A 107 17.76 -3.50 10.66
CA ALA A 107 16.62 -2.60 10.52
C ALA A 107 15.43 -3.25 11.24
N ASP A 108 15.08 -2.69 12.39
CA ASP A 108 14.09 -3.27 13.30
C ASP A 108 12.71 -2.64 13.06
N PRO A 109 11.63 -3.44 12.96
CA PRO A 109 10.28 -2.90 12.91
C PRO A 109 9.92 -2.14 14.18
N SER A 110 9.35 -0.95 14.00
CA SER A 110 8.79 -0.14 15.09
C SER A 110 7.26 -0.22 15.08
N ILE A 111 6.59 0.85 15.51
CA ILE A 111 5.13 0.94 15.56
C ILE A 111 4.58 1.06 14.14
N ALA A 112 4.10 -0.06 13.61
CA ALA A 112 3.45 -0.09 12.31
C ALA A 112 2.24 0.84 12.26
N ALA A 113 2.12 1.59 11.17
CA ALA A 113 1.03 2.52 10.90
C ALA A 113 0.37 2.17 9.57
N LEU A 114 -0.97 2.19 9.56
CA LEU A 114 -1.77 2.03 8.35
C LEU A 114 -2.69 3.23 8.23
N THR A 115 -2.42 4.06 7.22
CA THR A 115 -3.09 5.33 7.00
C THR A 115 -3.48 5.48 5.54
N GLY A 116 -4.29 6.49 5.27
CA GLY A 116 -4.59 6.83 3.91
C GLY A 116 -5.57 7.98 3.79
N ARG A 117 -6.03 8.20 2.57
CA ARG A 117 -6.98 9.25 2.22
C ARG A 117 -8.10 8.66 1.40
N ILE A 118 -9.33 9.09 1.64
CA ILE A 118 -10.46 8.82 0.73
C ILE A 118 -11.09 10.16 0.38
N GLU A 119 -11.20 10.42 -0.92
CA GLU A 119 -11.90 11.57 -1.47
C GLU A 119 -13.24 11.10 -2.03
N VAL A 120 -14.34 11.68 -1.54
CA VAL A 120 -15.68 11.34 -2.02
C VAL A 120 -16.40 12.56 -2.57
N ARG A 121 -17.21 12.33 -3.60
CA ARG A 121 -18.25 13.28 -3.98
C ARG A 121 -19.32 13.26 -2.90
N PHE A 122 -19.66 14.43 -2.36
CA PHE A 122 -20.62 14.56 -1.29
C PHE A 122 -22.04 14.35 -1.82
N ALA A 123 -22.48 13.10 -1.83
CA ALA A 123 -23.86 12.73 -2.18
C ALA A 123 -24.66 12.27 -0.96
N ASP A 124 -23.99 11.82 0.10
CA ASP A 124 -24.60 11.36 1.34
C ASP A 124 -23.73 11.69 2.56
N SER A 125 -24.33 11.61 3.76
CA SER A 125 -23.67 11.96 5.02
C SER A 125 -22.99 10.77 5.72
N THR A 126 -22.91 9.58 5.11
CA THR A 126 -22.54 8.34 5.80
C THR A 126 -21.16 8.43 6.45
N LEU A 127 -20.15 8.87 5.69
CA LEU A 127 -18.78 9.02 6.21
C LEU A 127 -18.67 10.19 7.19
N VAL A 128 -19.48 11.24 7.03
CA VAL A 128 -19.54 12.35 7.98
C VAL A 128 -20.14 11.92 9.31
N SER A 129 -21.27 11.21 9.29
CA SER A 129 -21.91 10.66 10.49
C SER A 129 -20.96 9.70 11.22
N GLN A 130 -20.21 8.86 10.50
CA GLN A 130 -19.19 8.01 11.09
C GLN A 130 -18.09 8.83 11.77
N ALA A 131 -17.55 9.83 11.09
CA ALA A 131 -16.52 10.71 11.64
C ALA A 131 -17.00 11.52 12.86
N ILE A 132 -18.29 11.84 12.93
CA ILE A 132 -18.91 12.51 14.09
C ILE A 132 -19.05 11.54 15.27
N ASN A 133 -19.54 10.33 15.01
CA ASN A 133 -19.77 9.31 16.05
C ASN A 133 -18.45 8.78 16.63
N GLY A 134 -17.38 8.75 15.82
CA GLY A 134 -16.06 8.31 16.25
C GLY A 134 -15.90 6.79 16.31
N ASP A 135 -16.93 6.03 15.90
CA ASP A 135 -16.86 4.58 15.85
C ASP A 135 -15.90 4.11 14.74
N PRO A 136 -15.15 3.02 14.95
CA PRO A 136 -14.37 2.41 13.90
C PRO A 136 -15.27 1.77 12.82
N CYS A 137 -14.80 1.71 11.58
CA CYS A 137 -15.41 0.88 10.55
C CYS A 137 -14.38 0.02 9.82
N GLU A 138 -14.85 -1.06 9.23
CA GLU A 138 -14.06 -1.80 8.26
C GLU A 138 -14.10 -1.06 6.92
N ILE A 139 -12.95 -0.95 6.25
CA ILE A 139 -12.86 -0.51 4.86
C ILE A 139 -12.14 -1.59 4.06
N SER A 140 -12.74 -2.03 2.96
CA SER A 140 -12.10 -2.97 2.03
C SER A 140 -11.88 -2.35 0.66
N PHE A 141 -10.73 -2.66 0.08
CA PHE A 141 -10.32 -2.30 -1.27
C PHE A 141 -10.18 -3.59 -2.06
N ALA A 142 -11.06 -3.81 -3.02
CA ALA A 142 -11.10 -5.03 -3.81
C ALA A 142 -10.80 -4.74 -5.29
N TYR A 143 -10.08 -5.63 -5.94
CA TYR A 143 -9.82 -5.62 -7.38
C TYR A 143 -10.13 -7.00 -7.92
N VAL A 144 -10.90 -7.08 -9.00
CA VAL A 144 -11.29 -8.35 -9.62
C VAL A 144 -11.13 -8.27 -11.13
N LEU A 145 -10.42 -9.24 -11.72
CA LEU A 145 -10.33 -9.41 -13.16
C LEU A 145 -11.48 -10.30 -13.67
N PRO A 146 -11.95 -10.11 -14.91
CA PRO A 146 -12.98 -10.97 -15.51
C PRO A 146 -12.60 -12.46 -15.57
N SER A 147 -11.29 -12.76 -15.55
CA SER A 147 -10.73 -14.11 -15.54
C SER A 147 -10.74 -14.78 -14.16
N GLY A 148 -11.12 -14.07 -13.10
CA GLY A 148 -11.32 -14.62 -11.74
C GLY A 148 -10.23 -14.30 -10.73
N GLU A 149 -9.06 -13.79 -11.15
CA GLU A 149 -8.03 -13.32 -10.22
C GLU A 149 -8.53 -12.12 -9.44
N SER A 150 -8.18 -12.06 -8.15
CA SER A 150 -8.63 -10.99 -7.29
C SER A 150 -7.61 -10.62 -6.22
N PHE A 151 -7.63 -9.36 -5.82
CA PHE A 151 -6.89 -8.85 -4.67
C PHE A 151 -7.85 -8.10 -3.76
N THR A 152 -7.87 -8.45 -2.48
CA THR A 152 -8.65 -7.74 -1.47
C THR A 152 -7.75 -7.30 -0.33
N PHE A 153 -7.75 -6.01 -0.03
CA PHE A 153 -7.10 -5.43 1.13
C PHE A 153 -8.17 -4.90 2.09
N THR A 154 -8.35 -5.58 3.22
CA THR A 154 -9.33 -5.22 4.24
C THR A 154 -8.63 -4.59 5.43
N VAL A 155 -9.06 -3.40 5.82
CA VAL A 155 -8.64 -2.67 7.02
C VAL A 155 -9.75 -2.79 8.06
N HIS A 156 -9.47 -3.44 9.19
CA HIS A 156 -10.51 -3.93 10.11
C HIS A 156 -11.08 -2.86 11.04
N ALA A 157 -10.29 -1.83 11.39
CA ALA A 157 -10.72 -0.75 12.27
C ALA A 157 -10.14 0.58 11.80
N VAL A 158 -10.90 1.31 10.99
CA VAL A 158 -10.58 2.63 10.45
C VAL A 158 -11.30 3.71 11.24
N TYR A 159 -10.54 4.72 11.65
CA TYR A 159 -11.06 5.95 12.25
C TYR A 159 -10.96 7.09 11.24
N LEU A 160 -12.09 7.76 11.05
CA LEU A 160 -12.23 8.90 10.15
C LEU A 160 -12.22 10.18 10.99
N PRO A 161 -11.26 11.10 10.80
CA PRO A 161 -11.36 12.41 11.42
C PRO A 161 -12.52 13.18 10.81
N ARG A 162 -13.01 14.20 11.54
CA ARG A 162 -14.05 15.09 11.02
C ARG A 162 -13.52 15.76 9.75
N PRO A 163 -14.18 15.54 8.59
CA PRO A 163 -13.69 16.08 7.34
C PRO A 163 -13.88 17.59 7.34
N ARG A 164 -12.95 18.30 6.69
CA ARG A 164 -13.23 19.66 6.24
C ARG A 164 -14.03 19.56 4.95
N ILE A 165 -15.28 19.98 4.97
CA ILE A 165 -16.12 20.02 3.78
C ILE A 165 -15.83 21.34 3.05
N GLU A 166 -15.27 21.26 1.85
CA GLU A 166 -14.96 22.43 1.02
C GLU A 166 -15.94 22.54 -0.15
N ILE A 167 -16.46 23.74 -0.40
CA ILE A 167 -17.31 24.03 -1.56
C ILE A 167 -16.39 24.30 -2.76
N SER A 168 -16.04 23.24 -3.48
CA SER A 168 -15.16 23.32 -4.65
C SER A 168 -15.94 23.70 -5.91
N GLY A 169 -16.36 24.96 -6.01
CA GLY A 169 -16.91 25.56 -7.24
C GLY A 169 -18.20 24.88 -7.78
N PRO A 170 -18.57 25.11 -9.05
CA PRO A 170 -19.86 24.67 -9.60
C PRO A 170 -20.00 23.16 -9.82
N GLN A 171 -18.97 22.35 -9.54
CA GLN A 171 -18.91 20.90 -9.84
C GLN A 171 -19.40 19.99 -8.70
N GLY A 172 -19.91 20.57 -7.62
CA GLY A 172 -20.40 19.87 -6.43
C GLY A 172 -19.39 19.86 -5.28
N VAL A 173 -19.87 19.46 -4.11
CA VAL A 173 -19.08 19.42 -2.88
C VAL A 173 -18.29 18.11 -2.84
N GLN A 174 -17.01 18.18 -2.50
CA GLN A 174 -16.18 17.01 -2.22
C GLN A 174 -15.74 17.02 -0.76
N ALA A 175 -15.55 15.84 -0.19
CA ALA A 175 -15.06 15.68 1.16
C ALA A 175 -13.86 14.73 1.17
N THR A 176 -12.82 15.17 1.88
CA THR A 176 -11.59 14.41 2.05
C THR A 176 -11.53 13.88 3.48
N PHE A 177 -11.21 12.58 3.60
CA PHE A 177 -11.05 11.89 4.87
C PHE A 177 -9.64 11.30 4.95
N ASP A 178 -8.76 11.93 5.74
CA ASP A 178 -7.43 11.39 6.06
C ASP A 178 -7.56 10.39 7.22
N TRP A 179 -7.73 9.12 6.88
CA TRP A 179 -8.06 8.08 7.84
C TRP A 179 -6.82 7.41 8.42
N GLN A 180 -7.00 6.82 9.61
CA GLN A 180 -5.99 5.99 10.26
C GLN A 180 -6.61 4.70 10.77
N ALA A 181 -5.86 3.61 10.68
CA ALA A 181 -6.28 2.32 11.20
C ALA A 181 -5.72 2.07 12.60
N ALA A 182 -6.40 1.22 13.36
CA ALA A 182 -5.88 0.63 14.59
C ALA A 182 -5.96 -0.89 14.51
N LYS A 183 -5.33 -1.57 15.48
CA LYS A 183 -5.53 -3.01 15.66
C LYS A 183 -6.97 -3.27 16.09
N ALA A 184 -7.72 -4.01 15.28
CA ALA A 184 -9.07 -4.43 15.64
C ALA A 184 -9.05 -5.49 16.75
N ALA A 185 -10.16 -5.61 17.49
CA ALA A 185 -10.33 -6.66 18.49
C ALA A 185 -10.64 -8.02 17.86
N SER A 186 -11.40 -8.03 16.76
CA SER A 186 -11.76 -9.23 16.02
C SER A 186 -11.91 -8.90 14.52
N PRO A 187 -11.09 -9.50 13.63
CA PRO A 187 -9.89 -10.27 13.96
C PRO A 187 -8.83 -9.40 14.63
N ALA A 188 -7.96 -9.99 15.47
CA ALA A 188 -6.96 -9.27 16.25
C ALA A 188 -5.75 -8.74 15.43
N ARG A 189 -6.00 -7.99 14.35
CA ARG A 189 -5.01 -7.48 13.39
C ARG A 189 -5.49 -6.15 12.77
N MET A 190 -4.57 -5.37 12.19
CA MET A 190 -4.92 -4.10 11.53
C MET A 190 -5.58 -4.32 10.17
N CYS A 191 -5.00 -5.22 9.37
CA CYS A 191 -5.48 -5.50 8.01
C CYS A 191 -5.29 -6.96 7.62
N THR A 192 -5.96 -7.35 6.54
CA THR A 192 -5.78 -8.62 5.82
C THR A 192 -5.61 -8.31 4.35
N ALA A 193 -4.59 -8.88 3.72
CA ALA A 193 -4.42 -8.88 2.27
C ALA A 193 -4.64 -10.31 1.76
N THR A 194 -5.53 -10.46 0.79
CA THR A 194 -5.82 -11.75 0.13
C THR A 194 -5.61 -11.58 -1.36
N LEU A 195 -4.68 -12.36 -1.93
CA LEU A 195 -4.44 -12.43 -3.36
C LEU A 195 -4.85 -13.83 -3.84
N ILE A 196 -5.68 -13.87 -4.88
CA ILE A 196 -6.06 -15.08 -5.61
C ILE A 196 -5.47 -14.94 -7.01
N ASN A 197 -4.51 -15.79 -7.33
CA ASN A 197 -3.87 -15.88 -8.64
C ASN A 197 -3.49 -17.35 -8.95
N ASP A 198 -2.72 -17.54 -10.01
CA ASP A 198 -2.25 -18.83 -10.52
C ASP A 198 -0.93 -19.31 -9.91
N ILE A 199 -0.45 -18.67 -8.82
CA ILE A 199 0.78 -19.05 -8.13
C ILE A 199 0.42 -19.88 -6.90
N GLU A 200 0.90 -21.12 -6.85
CA GLU A 200 0.57 -22.07 -5.78
C GLU A 200 1.31 -21.78 -4.46
N ALA A 201 2.51 -21.20 -4.51
CA ALA A 201 3.31 -20.84 -3.33
C ALA A 201 4.28 -19.66 -3.62
N TYR A 202 4.60 -18.88 -2.59
CA TYR A 202 5.49 -17.70 -2.61
C TYR A 202 6.69 -17.85 -1.69
#